data_AF-A0A6P8FVB5-F1
#
_entry.id   AF-A0A6P8FVB5-F1
#
_cell.length_a   1.000
_cell.length_b   1.000
_cell.length_c   1.000
_cell.angle_alpha   90.00
_cell.angle_beta   90.00
_cell.angle_gamma   90.00
#
_symmetry.space_group_name_H-M   'P 1'
#
loop_
_entity.id
_entity.type
_entity.pdbx_description
1 polymer ?
#
loop_
_entity_poly.entity_id
_entity_poly.type
_entity_poly.pdbx_seq_one_letter_code
_entity_poly.pdbx_strand_id
1 'polypeptide(L)'
;MLLDLEAMRASALYNQLLEPEHVAHLADQYHFRGHLGDQDFFTMIGMEHPQLFHVLSCGWNRQLCTWWRDHGYGDVFQLYYRCEWPVYIYHGNCNTPIPDD
;
A
#
# COMPACT_ATOMS: atom_id res chain seq x y z
N MET A 1 -0.77 2.75 -9.39
CA MET A 1 -0.61 1.28 -9.39
C MET A 1 -0.29 0.83 -10.81
N LEU A 2 0.54 -0.19 -11.00
CA LEU A 2 0.70 -0.88 -12.30
C LEU A 2 -0.09 -2.19 -12.22
N LEU A 3 -1.22 -2.24 -12.90
CA LEU A 3 -2.11 -3.41 -12.88
C LEU A 3 -1.87 -4.23 -14.14
N ASP A 4 -1.13 -5.33 -14.01
CA ASP A 4 -0.99 -6.32 -15.08
C ASP A 4 -2.25 -7.18 -15.14
N LEU A 5 -3.22 -6.72 -15.92
CA LEU A 5 -4.54 -7.35 -15.99
C LEU A 5 -4.49 -8.77 -16.56
N GLU A 6 -3.49 -9.10 -17.39
CA GLU A 6 -3.33 -10.44 -17.94
C GLU A 6 -2.81 -11.39 -16.85
N ALA A 7 -1.74 -10.99 -16.15
CA ALA A 7 -1.20 -11.76 -15.03
C ALA A 7 -2.23 -11.95 -13.90
N MET A 8 -2.99 -10.90 -13.56
CA MET A 8 -4.05 -10.96 -12.55
C MET A 8 -5.13 -11.98 -12.93
N ARG A 9 -5.60 -11.96 -14.19
CA ARG A 9 -6.62 -12.92 -14.68
C ARG A 9 -6.10 -14.36 -14.71
N ALA A 10 -4.83 -14.56 -15.08
CA ALA A 10 -4.22 -15.89 -15.18
C ALA A 10 -3.81 -16.49 -13.82
N SER A 11 -3.67 -15.66 -12.79
CA SER A 11 -3.21 -16.10 -11.46
C SER A 11 -4.34 -16.77 -10.66
N ALA A 12 -4.27 -18.09 -10.53
CA ALA A 12 -5.18 -18.85 -9.67
C ALA A 12 -5.15 -18.36 -8.21
N LEU A 13 -3.96 -18.05 -7.70
CA LEU A 13 -3.77 -17.53 -6.34
C LEU A 13 -4.47 -16.17 -6.17
N TYR A 14 -4.26 -15.23 -7.09
CA TYR A 14 -4.89 -13.91 -7.00
C TYR A 14 -6.41 -14.01 -7.05
N ASN A 15 -6.95 -14.85 -7.94
CA ASN A 15 -8.39 -15.03 -8.07
C ASN A 15 -9.04 -15.66 -6.83
N GLN A 16 -8.37 -16.63 -6.18
CA GLN A 16 -8.84 -17.22 -4.91
C GLN A 16 -8.94 -16.17 -3.79
N LEU A 17 -7.97 -15.24 -3.73
CA LEU A 17 -7.96 -14.17 -2.74
C LEU A 17 -9.08 -13.15 -2.91
N LEU A 18 -9.80 -13.16 -4.03
CA LEU A 18 -11.00 -12.33 -4.25
C LEU A 18 -12.28 -13.03 -3.78
N GLU A 19 -12.21 -14.32 -3.44
CA GLU A 19 -13.37 -15.05 -2.92
C GLU A 19 -13.66 -14.62 -1.47
N PRO A 20 -14.95 -14.41 -1.10
CA PRO A 20 -15.31 -13.87 0.21
C PRO A 20 -14.73 -14.65 1.40
N GLU A 21 -14.63 -15.97 1.30
CA GLU A 21 -14.11 -16.83 2.35
C GLU A 21 -12.61 -16.58 2.63
N HIS A 22 -11.80 -16.47 1.58
CA HIS A 22 -10.36 -16.22 1.70
C HIS A 22 -10.10 -14.80 2.25
N VAL A 23 -10.86 -13.80 1.80
CA VAL A 23 -10.79 -12.43 2.34
C VAL A 23 -11.12 -12.43 3.83
N ALA A 24 -12.22 -13.08 4.21
CA ALA A 24 -12.64 -13.15 5.61
C ALA A 24 -11.62 -13.88 6.48
N HIS A 25 -11.06 -14.98 5.98
CA HIS A 25 -10.02 -15.75 6.68
C HIS A 25 -8.78 -14.90 6.97
N LEU A 26 -8.24 -14.20 5.97
CA LEU A 26 -7.06 -13.34 6.17
C LEU A 26 -7.36 -12.15 7.08
N ALA A 27 -8.53 -11.54 6.95
CA ALA A 27 -8.94 -10.43 7.81
C ALA A 27 -9.02 -10.86 9.30
N ASP A 28 -9.56 -12.05 9.57
CA ASP A 28 -9.59 -12.61 10.92
C ASP A 28 -8.18 -12.98 11.42
N GLN A 29 -7.36 -13.63 10.58
CA GLN A 29 -5.99 -14.04 10.91
C GLN A 29 -5.12 -12.86 11.35
N TYR A 30 -5.17 -11.75 10.60
CA TYR A 30 -4.36 -10.57 10.87
C TYR A 30 -5.02 -9.58 11.82
N HIS A 31 -6.21 -9.91 12.35
CA HIS A 31 -7.07 -8.99 13.10
C HIS A 31 -7.22 -7.64 12.38
N PHE A 32 -7.27 -7.69 11.05
CA PHE A 32 -7.09 -6.52 10.20
C PHE A 32 -8.43 -5.80 10.01
N ARG A 33 -8.45 -4.50 10.30
CA ARG A 33 -9.59 -3.60 10.08
C ARG A 33 -9.07 -2.36 9.37
N GLY A 34 -9.81 -1.93 8.36
CA GLY A 34 -9.38 -0.87 7.47
C GLY A 34 -10.54 0.03 7.00
N HIS A 35 -10.18 1.16 6.40
CA HIS A 35 -11.11 2.15 5.85
C HIS A 35 -10.59 2.80 4.56
N LEU A 36 -9.51 2.28 3.99
CA LEU A 36 -8.82 2.79 2.80
C LEU A 36 -9.09 1.94 1.55
N GLY A 37 -10.03 0.99 1.63
CA GLY A 37 -10.54 0.27 0.47
C GLY A 37 -9.53 -0.71 -0.15
N ASP A 38 -9.16 -0.46 -1.40
CA ASP A 38 -8.24 -1.31 -2.17
C ASP A 38 -6.82 -1.32 -1.57
N GLN A 39 -6.36 -0.18 -1.03
CA GLN A 39 -5.07 -0.10 -0.35
C GLN A 39 -4.97 -1.10 0.80
N ASP A 40 -6.04 -1.23 1.59
CA ASP A 40 -6.11 -2.14 2.72
C ASP A 40 -6.11 -3.60 2.27
N PHE A 41 -6.90 -3.92 1.24
CA PHE A 41 -6.94 -5.26 0.66
C PHE A 41 -5.57 -5.71 0.15
N PHE A 42 -4.91 -4.90 -0.70
CA PHE A 42 -3.59 -5.26 -1.25
C PHE A 42 -2.51 -5.34 -0.17
N THR A 43 -2.58 -4.49 0.85
CA THR A 43 -1.66 -4.56 2.01
C THR A 43 -1.83 -5.88 2.74
N MET A 44 -3.08 -6.27 3.06
CA MET A 44 -3.36 -7.49 3.79
C MET A 44 -2.90 -8.74 3.03
N ILE A 45 -3.26 -8.88 1.74
CA ILE A 45 -2.83 -10.05 0.97
C ILE A 45 -1.33 -10.01 0.64
N GLY A 46 -0.71 -8.83 0.62
CA GLY A 46 0.74 -8.66 0.43
C GLY A 46 1.57 -9.11 1.63
N MET A 47 1.00 -9.10 2.84
CA MET A 47 1.63 -9.71 4.01
C MET A 47 1.74 -11.23 3.87
N GLU A 48 0.71 -11.88 3.33
CA GLU A 48 0.66 -13.33 3.14
C GLU A 48 1.40 -13.79 1.86
N HIS A 49 1.30 -13.00 0.79
CA HIS A 49 1.75 -13.37 -0.55
C HIS A 49 2.53 -12.24 -1.22
N PRO A 50 3.73 -11.90 -0.70
CA PRO A 50 4.53 -10.80 -1.24
C PRO A 50 4.92 -10.99 -2.72
N GLN A 51 4.98 -12.24 -3.20
CA GLN A 51 5.28 -12.58 -4.59
C GLN A 51 4.24 -12.08 -5.61
N LEU A 52 3.03 -11.69 -5.17
CA LEU A 52 2.02 -11.09 -6.05
C LEU A 52 2.36 -9.65 -6.43
N PHE A 53 3.32 -9.02 -5.75
CA PHE A 53 3.56 -7.59 -5.86
C PHE A 53 4.99 -7.29 -6.32
N HIS A 54 5.08 -6.48 -7.37
CA HIS A 54 6.30 -5.74 -7.66
C HIS A 54 6.28 -4.42 -6.88
N VAL A 55 7.16 -4.29 -5.89
CA VAL A 55 7.26 -3.06 -5.08
C VAL A 55 8.02 -1.99 -5.87
N LEU A 56 7.34 -0.90 -6.20
CA LEU A 56 7.95 0.25 -6.88
C LEU A 56 8.88 1.01 -5.95
N SER A 57 9.93 1.60 -6.50
CA SER A 57 10.73 2.59 -5.77
C SER A 57 9.85 3.74 -5.31
N CYS A 58 10.06 4.22 -4.08
CA CYS A 58 9.24 5.28 -3.48
C CYS A 58 9.17 6.59 -4.30
N GLY A 59 10.13 6.84 -5.21
CA GLY A 59 10.11 8.00 -6.11
C GLY A 59 8.96 8.01 -7.13
N TRP A 60 8.36 6.86 -7.44
CA TRP A 60 7.18 6.75 -8.32
C TRP A 60 5.86 7.03 -7.59
N ASN A 61 5.89 7.19 -6.27
CA ASN A 61 4.74 7.59 -5.45
C ASN A 61 5.27 8.24 -4.17
N ARG A 62 5.89 9.42 -4.30
CA ARG A 62 6.45 10.14 -3.16
C ARG A 62 5.31 10.74 -2.34
N GLN A 63 4.82 9.96 -1.39
CA GLN A 63 3.75 10.33 -0.46
C GLN A 63 4.22 11.45 0.48
N LEU A 64 3.40 12.50 0.59
CA LEU A 64 3.75 13.69 1.36
C LEU A 64 3.07 13.75 2.73
N CYS A 65 2.01 12.97 2.95
CA CYS A 65 1.27 12.98 4.20
C CYS A 65 2.14 12.67 5.42
N THR A 66 2.06 13.52 6.44
CA THR A 66 2.74 13.31 7.73
C THR A 66 1.78 13.10 8.90
N TRP A 67 0.49 12.87 8.66
CA TRP A 67 -0.53 12.79 9.71
C TRP A 67 -0.13 11.80 10.83
N TRP A 68 0.35 10.60 10.48
CA TRP A 68 0.75 9.59 11.46
C TRP A 68 1.96 9.98 12.33
N ARG A 69 2.83 10.88 11.86
CA ARG A 69 3.94 11.41 12.67
C ARG A 69 3.41 12.03 13.96
N ASP A 70 2.31 12.76 13.83
CA ASP A 70 1.75 13.58 14.91
C ASP A 70 0.67 12.82 15.71
N HIS A 71 0.44 11.53 15.40
CA HIS A 71 -0.58 10.67 16.01
C HIS A 71 0.01 9.39 16.62
N GLY A 72 1.15 9.53 17.30
CA GLY A 72 1.73 8.48 18.16
C GLY A 72 2.92 7.71 17.57
N TYR A 73 3.35 8.02 16.35
CA TYR A 73 4.46 7.31 15.68
C TYR A 73 5.67 8.20 15.36
N GLY A 74 5.78 9.36 16.02
CA GLY A 74 6.81 10.36 15.70
C GLY A 74 8.25 9.85 15.84
N ASP A 75 8.49 8.92 16.77
CA ASP A 75 9.78 8.30 17.04
C ASP A 75 10.26 7.38 15.89
N VAL A 76 9.35 6.66 15.24
CA VAL A 76 9.67 5.75 14.14
C VAL A 76 9.33 6.31 12.75
N PHE A 77 8.62 7.45 12.67
CA PHE A 77 8.06 8.00 11.43
C PHE A 77 9.09 8.10 10.29
N GLN A 78 10.30 8.56 10.58
CA GLN A 78 11.34 8.73 9.55
C GLN A 78 11.81 7.40 8.93
N LEU A 79 11.68 6.27 9.63
CA LEU A 79 12.00 4.95 9.08
C LEU A 79 11.05 4.59 7.93
N TYR A 80 9.79 5.03 7.99
CA TYR A 80 8.78 4.79 6.96
C TYR A 80 8.74 5.90 5.91
N TYR A 81 8.97 7.15 6.33
CA TYR A 81 8.83 8.32 5.47
C TYR A 81 10.07 8.63 4.62
N ARG A 82 11.24 8.05 4.92
CA ARG A 82 12.47 8.30 4.14
C ARG A 82 12.35 7.78 2.70
N CYS A 83 12.65 8.63 1.72
CA CYS A 83 12.80 8.24 0.31
C CYS A 83 13.95 9.03 -0.31
N GLU A 84 14.98 8.33 -0.76
CA GLU A 84 16.19 8.92 -1.33
C GLU A 84 16.31 8.70 -2.84
N TRP A 85 15.31 8.06 -3.43
CA TRP A 85 15.24 7.84 -4.87
C TRP A 85 14.86 9.13 -5.59
N PRO A 86 15.29 9.32 -6.85
CA PRO A 86 14.79 10.41 -7.68
C PRO A 86 13.26 10.42 -7.68
N VAL A 87 12.69 11.60 -7.46
CA VAL A 87 11.23 11.75 -7.41
C VAL A 87 10.71 11.96 -8.82
N TYR A 88 9.82 11.07 -9.24
CA TYR A 88 9.13 11.14 -10.53
C TYR A 88 7.67 11.60 -10.36
N ILE A 89 7.04 11.27 -9.23
CA ILE A 89 5.65 11.61 -8.92
C ILE A 89 5.54 12.00 -7.45
N TYR A 90 5.12 13.24 -7.19
CA TYR A 90 4.66 13.66 -5.86
C TYR A 90 3.20 13.29 -5.65
N HIS A 91 2.88 12.84 -4.43
CA HIS A 91 1.52 12.50 -4.03
C HIS A 91 1.14 13.27 -2.76
N GLY A 92 0.39 14.36 -2.95
CA GLY A 92 -0.18 15.20 -1.89
C GLY A 92 -1.34 14.54 -1.14
N ASN A 93 -1.16 13.31 -0.67
CA ASN A 93 -2.20 12.58 0.06
C ASN A 93 -2.56 13.28 1.40
N CYS A 94 -3.74 12.96 1.94
CA CYS A 94 -4.32 13.60 3.13
C CYS A 94 -4.44 15.13 3.04
N ASN A 95 -4.68 15.66 1.84
CA ASN A 95 -4.75 17.10 1.53
C ASN A 95 -3.44 17.85 1.78
N THR A 96 -2.30 17.15 1.70
CA THR A 96 -0.99 17.79 1.86
C THR A 96 -0.64 18.61 0.62
N PRO A 97 -0.32 19.91 0.75
CA PRO A 97 0.16 20.71 -0.38
C PRO A 97 1.40 20.09 -1.02
N ILE A 98 1.42 20.03 -2.35
CA ILE A 98 2.61 19.62 -3.11
C ILE A 98 3.51 20.85 -3.20
N PRO A 99 4.82 20.74 -2.89
CA PRO A 99 5.75 21.85 -3.07
C PRO A 99 5.79 22.32 -4.53
N ASP A 100 5.84 23.63 -4.71
CA ASP A 100 6.25 24.22 -5.98
C ASP A 100 7.78 24.06 -6.13
N ASP A 101 8.27 24.05 -7.37
CA ASP A 101 9.70 23.99 -7.71
C ASP A 101 10.52 25.14 -7.08
#